data_AF-A0A8T4MWN4-F1
#
_entry.id   AF-A0A8T4MWN4-F1
#
_cell.length_a   1.000
_cell.length_b   1.000
_cell.length_c   1.000
_cell.angle_alpha   90.00
_cell.angle_beta   90.00
_cell.angle_gamma   90.00
#
_symmetry.space_group_name_H-M   'P 1'
#
loop_
_entity.id
_entity.type
_entity.pdbx_description
1 polymer ?
#
loop_
_entity_poly.entity_id
_entity_poly.type
_entity_poly.pdbx_seq_one_letter_code
_entity_poly.pdbx_strand_id
1 'polypeptide(L)'
;GLEIPNVLWSSGGDRLVNLGILGGIVPGGNYDFVVVNRDNANSISNGLANRLRINWIFDYILSLSTSSATAPPQSSFDIEVGLQSVDFMDYEDVVVTIVSPPEITVAPNGEDRCKPDLTCTLSYTVNVGNVVAQDYTVTFTSTSEQTSKEHSSILTVRGDVSPPEPSGSTSGGGGGGGGSRRPKIDPAQCNDKKDNDLDGKIDYPNDLGCTDSKDNNEVNIDSIVTKGNYTFGEELEEEETPEPTENDIEIRVVFWSSVLILVIGIIVMGIFILRYLREEKGLNKLIDVIEKSNTSGA
;
A
#
# COMPACT_ATOMS: atom_id res chain seq x y z
N GLY A 1 13.69 0.18 -5.53
CA GLY A 1 14.37 1.32 -6.17
C GLY A 1 14.57 0.99 -7.63
N LEU A 2 14.11 1.83 -8.54
CA LEU A 2 14.43 1.68 -9.96
C LEU A 2 15.91 2.00 -10.15
N GLU A 3 16.71 1.01 -10.56
CA GLU A 3 17.97 1.28 -11.25
C GLU A 3 17.62 1.89 -12.62
N ILE A 4 17.88 3.19 -12.78
CA ILE A 4 17.71 3.85 -14.07
C ILE A 4 18.76 3.23 -15.02
N PRO A 5 18.37 2.67 -16.18
CA PRO A 5 19.33 2.17 -17.13
C PRO A 5 20.22 3.34 -17.59
N ASN A 6 21.53 3.11 -17.68
CA ASN A 6 22.52 4.09 -18.13
C ASN A 6 22.05 4.78 -19.42
N VAL A 7 21.50 6.00 -19.30
CA VAL A 7 21.02 6.76 -20.46
C VAL A 7 22.23 7.43 -21.10
N LEU A 8 22.72 6.85 -22.19
CA LEU A 8 23.83 7.37 -22.98
C LEU A 8 23.30 8.44 -23.95
N TRP A 9 23.68 9.70 -23.75
CA TRP A 9 23.45 10.77 -24.73
C TRP A 9 24.72 11.07 -25.52
N SER A 10 24.60 11.27 -26.83
CA SER A 10 25.66 11.82 -27.68
C SER A 10 25.21 13.14 -28.29
N SER A 11 25.94 14.22 -27.99
CA SER A 11 25.92 15.45 -28.78
C SER A 11 27.09 15.42 -29.76
N GLY A 12 26.85 15.82 -31.00
CA GLY A 12 27.80 15.74 -32.11
C GLY A 12 29.09 16.51 -31.83
N GLY A 13 30.08 15.82 -31.25
CA GLY A 13 31.45 16.31 -31.08
C GLY A 13 32.17 15.84 -29.82
N ASP A 14 31.49 15.61 -28.69
CA ASP A 14 32.19 15.44 -27.40
C ASP A 14 31.66 14.34 -26.46
N ARG A 15 32.58 13.88 -25.62
CA ARG A 15 32.60 12.69 -24.75
C ARG A 15 31.30 12.39 -24.00
N LEU A 16 31.01 11.09 -23.91
CA LEU A 16 30.01 10.49 -23.02
C LEU A 16 30.21 10.98 -21.58
N VAL A 17 29.23 11.69 -21.03
CA VAL A 17 29.15 12.00 -19.61
C VAL A 17 28.28 10.92 -18.97
N ASN A 18 28.88 10.07 -18.14
CA ASN A 18 28.11 9.18 -17.27
C ASN A 18 27.48 10.06 -16.19
N LEU A 19 26.14 10.12 -16.15
CA LEU A 19 25.45 10.73 -15.01
C LEU A 19 25.80 9.85 -13.81
N GLY A 20 26.70 10.35 -12.96
CA GLY A 20 27.02 9.73 -11.70
C GLY A 20 25.71 9.45 -10.97
N ILE A 21 25.54 8.20 -10.57
CA ILE A 21 24.38 7.66 -9.86
C ILE A 21 23.92 8.74 -8.87
N LEU A 22 22.72 9.29 -9.09
CA LEU A 22 22.10 10.16 -8.10
C LEU A 22 21.99 9.32 -6.83
N GLY A 23 22.86 9.59 -5.85
CA GLY A 23 22.82 8.91 -4.56
C GLY A 23 21.54 9.33 -3.86
N GLY A 24 20.55 8.45 -3.83
CA GLY A 24 19.27 8.68 -3.16
C GLY A 24 18.06 8.22 -3.98
N ILE A 25 16.93 8.06 -3.29
CA ILE A 25 15.63 7.82 -3.91
C ILE A 25 15.18 9.15 -4.52
N VAL A 26 15.02 9.20 -5.84
CA VAL A 26 14.49 10.39 -6.53
C VAL A 26 12.95 10.34 -6.48
N PRO A 27 12.26 11.39 -6.02
CA PRO A 27 10.81 11.46 -6.04
C PRO A 27 10.20 11.30 -7.44
N GLY A 28 8.92 10.91 -7.49
CA GLY A 28 8.14 10.99 -8.71
C GLY A 28 8.00 12.45 -9.12
N GLY A 29 8.18 12.77 -10.40
CA GLY A 29 8.15 14.16 -10.83
C GLY A 29 8.70 14.43 -12.22
N ASN A 30 8.55 15.67 -12.64
CA ASN A 30 9.18 16.21 -13.84
C ASN A 30 10.47 16.92 -13.47
N TYR A 31 11.58 16.44 -14.02
CA TYR A 31 12.92 16.96 -13.76
C TYR A 31 13.47 17.70 -14.97
N ASP A 32 13.92 18.92 -14.73
CA ASP A 32 14.70 19.71 -15.68
C ASP A 32 16.19 19.41 -15.46
N PHE A 33 16.93 19.14 -16.53
CA PHE A 33 18.38 19.01 -16.47
C PHE A 33 19.06 20.30 -16.93
N VAL A 34 20.07 20.70 -16.16
CA VAL A 34 20.94 21.83 -16.50
C VAL A 34 22.34 21.30 -16.71
N VAL A 35 22.86 21.46 -17.93
CA VAL A 35 24.26 21.18 -18.23
C VAL A 35 25.06 22.44 -17.92
N VAL A 36 25.87 22.40 -16.86
CA VAL A 36 26.72 23.52 -16.46
C VAL A 36 28.13 23.26 -16.95
N ASN A 37 28.68 24.19 -17.75
CA ASN A 37 30.09 24.13 -18.12
C ASN A 37 30.97 24.42 -16.88
N ARG A 38 32.20 23.91 -16.86
CA ARG A 38 33.16 24.02 -15.74
C ARG A 38 33.40 25.47 -15.26
N ASP A 39 33.22 26.42 -16.17
CA ASP A 39 33.45 27.84 -15.93
C ASP A 39 32.20 28.57 -15.42
N ASN A 40 31.10 27.85 -15.15
CA ASN A 40 29.76 28.33 -14.77
C ASN A 40 29.13 29.41 -15.69
N ALA A 41 29.81 29.82 -16.76
CA ALA A 41 29.42 30.96 -17.57
C ALA A 41 28.28 30.66 -18.56
N ASN A 42 28.12 29.41 -18.97
CA ASN A 42 27.10 28.97 -19.93
C ASN A 42 26.44 27.68 -19.43
N SER A 43 25.30 27.82 -18.76
CA SER A 43 24.41 26.69 -18.46
C SER A 43 23.40 26.53 -19.59
N ILE A 44 23.38 25.37 -20.25
CA ILE A 44 22.33 25.03 -21.22
C ILE A 44 21.28 24.24 -20.45
N SER A 45 20.11 24.85 -20.22
CA SER A 45 18.92 24.13 -19.79
C SER A 45 18.21 23.58 -21.03
N ASN A 46 17.80 22.32 -20.99
CA ASN A 46 16.82 21.85 -21.96
C ASN A 46 15.54 22.67 -21.78
N GLY A 47 15.05 23.31 -22.85
CA GLY A 47 13.75 23.98 -22.83
C GLY A 47 12.62 22.98 -22.54
N LEU A 48 11.45 23.49 -22.16
CA LEU A 48 10.21 22.79 -21.74
C LEU A 48 9.84 21.48 -22.48
N ALA A 49 10.38 21.23 -23.67
CA ALA A 49 10.12 20.04 -24.48
C ALA A 49 10.81 18.74 -24.00
N ASN A 50 11.88 18.80 -23.20
CA ASN A 50 12.68 17.63 -22.81
C ASN A 50 12.83 17.48 -21.29
N ARG A 51 11.71 17.46 -20.56
CA ARG A 51 11.68 17.12 -19.12
C ARG A 51 11.79 15.61 -18.95
N LEU A 52 12.61 15.14 -18.02
CA LEU A 52 12.58 13.73 -17.63
C LEU A 52 11.44 13.52 -16.64
N ARG A 53 10.47 12.72 -17.04
CA ARG A 53 9.42 12.24 -16.14
C ARG A 53 9.92 10.98 -15.42
N ILE A 54 9.95 11.03 -14.10
CA ILE A 54 10.21 9.86 -13.25
C ILE A 54 8.86 9.43 -12.67
N ASN A 55 8.41 8.23 -13.01
CA ASN A 55 7.22 7.63 -12.43
C ASN A 55 7.58 6.83 -11.17
N TRP A 56 6.72 6.89 -10.16
CA TRP A 56 6.81 6.04 -8.97
C TRP A 56 5.96 4.78 -9.10
N ILE A 57 6.29 3.78 -8.26
CA ILE A 57 5.47 2.57 -8.11
C ILE A 57 4.07 3.02 -7.67
N PHE A 58 3.04 2.44 -8.30
CA PHE A 58 1.66 2.79 -8.00
C PHE A 58 1.34 2.61 -6.51
N ASP A 59 0.74 3.64 -5.94
CA ASP A 59 0.19 3.68 -4.60
C ASP A 59 -1.01 4.64 -4.58
N TYR A 60 -1.83 4.54 -3.55
CA TYR A 60 -3.05 5.32 -3.43
C TYR A 60 -3.51 5.40 -1.98
N ILE A 61 -4.44 6.30 -1.70
CA ILE A 61 -5.09 6.46 -0.40
C ILE A 61 -6.54 6.01 -0.53
N LEU A 62 -7.00 5.23 0.45
CA LEU A 62 -8.40 4.84 0.60
C LEU A 62 -9.07 5.73 1.65
N SER A 63 -10.17 6.38 1.28
CA SER A 63 -10.98 7.24 2.14
C SER A 63 -12.46 6.84 2.08
N LEU A 64 -13.18 7.09 3.16
CA LEU A 64 -14.63 6.90 3.24
C LEU A 64 -15.28 8.27 3.48
N SER A 65 -16.45 8.53 2.88
CA SER A 65 -17.19 9.78 3.13
C SER A 65 -17.65 9.92 4.59
N THR A 66 -17.75 8.79 5.31
CA THR A 66 -17.92 8.77 6.77
C THR A 66 -17.22 7.57 7.39
N SER A 67 -16.67 7.75 8.60
CA SER A 67 -16.09 6.69 9.43
C SER A 67 -17.09 6.07 10.41
N SER A 68 -18.25 6.71 10.63
CA SER A 68 -19.32 6.18 11.46
C SER A 68 -20.72 6.63 11.04
N ALA A 69 -21.71 5.77 11.27
CA ALA A 69 -23.11 6.07 10.98
C ALA A 69 -24.02 5.47 12.06
N THR A 70 -25.07 6.19 12.44
CA THR A 70 -26.12 5.64 13.31
C THR A 70 -27.33 5.29 12.45
N ALA A 71 -27.81 4.05 12.51
CA ALA A 71 -28.83 3.54 11.61
C ALA A 71 -29.92 2.75 12.36
N PRO A 72 -31.22 3.03 12.11
CA PRO A 72 -32.32 2.22 12.61
C PRO A 72 -32.33 0.81 12.00
N PRO A 73 -32.96 -0.19 12.65
CA PRO A 73 -33.23 -1.48 12.04
C PRO A 73 -34.00 -1.35 10.72
N GLN A 74 -33.69 -2.20 9.75
CA GLN A 74 -34.35 -2.23 8.44
C GLN A 74 -34.25 -0.90 7.66
N SER A 75 -33.11 -0.23 7.76
CA SER A 75 -32.82 1.02 7.04
C SER A 75 -31.68 0.83 6.04
N SER A 76 -31.50 1.80 5.14
CA SER A 76 -30.36 1.84 4.23
C SER A 76 -29.83 3.27 4.09
N PHE A 77 -28.53 3.39 3.84
CA PHE A 77 -27.88 4.67 3.55
C PHE A 77 -26.73 4.47 2.57
N ASP A 78 -26.39 5.53 1.84
CA ASP A 78 -25.30 5.51 0.87
C ASP A 78 -24.00 6.02 1.50
N ILE A 79 -22.89 5.43 1.07
CA ILE A 79 -21.54 5.86 1.40
C ILE A 79 -20.69 5.92 0.14
N GLU A 80 -19.74 6.85 0.12
CA GLU A 80 -18.78 6.99 -0.97
C GLU A 80 -17.39 6.55 -0.48
N VAL A 81 -16.70 5.81 -1.34
CA VAL A 81 -15.32 5.37 -1.16
C VAL A 81 -14.45 6.16 -2.13
N GLY A 82 -13.57 6.99 -1.61
CA GLY A 82 -12.62 7.78 -2.40
C GLY A 82 -11.27 7.06 -2.50
N LEU A 83 -10.77 6.89 -3.72
CA LEU A 83 -9.43 6.41 -4.02
C LEU A 83 -8.63 7.55 -4.64
N GLN A 84 -7.52 7.94 -4.00
CA GLN A 84 -6.69 9.05 -4.46
C GLN A 84 -5.28 8.57 -4.75
N SER A 85 -4.79 8.84 -5.97
CA SER A 85 -3.39 8.66 -6.35
C SER A 85 -2.69 10.02 -6.43
N VAL A 86 -1.37 10.04 -6.40
CA VAL A 86 -0.60 11.27 -6.64
C VAL A 86 -0.23 11.39 -8.11
N ASP A 87 -0.02 12.64 -8.56
CA ASP A 87 0.56 12.89 -9.87
C ASP A 87 1.93 12.17 -9.98
N PHE A 88 2.31 11.76 -11.19
CA PHE A 88 3.52 10.96 -11.47
C PHE A 88 3.51 9.50 -10.95
N MET A 89 2.36 8.95 -10.57
CA MET A 89 2.16 7.51 -10.49
C MET A 89 1.49 7.00 -11.77
N ASP A 90 1.77 5.75 -12.14
CA ASP A 90 0.91 5.05 -13.09
C ASP A 90 -0.49 4.89 -12.50
N TYR A 91 -1.48 4.62 -13.33
CA TYR A 91 -2.87 4.41 -12.90
C TYR A 91 -3.18 2.94 -13.15
N GLU A 92 -3.76 2.27 -12.17
CA GLU A 92 -4.07 0.84 -12.20
C GLU A 92 -5.47 0.58 -11.64
N ASP A 93 -6.09 -0.53 -12.03
CA ASP A 93 -7.38 -0.90 -11.47
C ASP A 93 -7.21 -1.31 -10.00
N VAL A 94 -8.01 -0.68 -9.15
CA VAL A 94 -8.12 -0.97 -7.72
C VAL A 94 -9.50 -1.57 -7.48
N VAL A 95 -9.54 -2.75 -6.86
CA VAL A 95 -10.77 -3.46 -6.53
C VAL A 95 -11.04 -3.32 -5.04
N VAL A 96 -12.29 -3.03 -4.67
CA VAL A 96 -12.70 -2.91 -3.26
C VAL A 96 -13.43 -4.17 -2.82
N THR A 97 -12.91 -4.79 -1.77
CA THR A 97 -13.52 -5.93 -1.07
C THR A 97 -14.05 -5.48 0.27
N ILE A 98 -15.21 -6.03 0.67
CA ILE A 98 -15.91 -5.58 1.87
C ILE A 98 -16.17 -6.78 2.77
N VAL A 99 -15.78 -6.64 4.04
CA VAL A 99 -16.08 -7.60 5.09
C VAL A 99 -17.04 -6.93 6.07
N SER A 100 -18.22 -7.53 6.23
CA SER A 100 -19.28 -7.03 7.08
C SER A 100 -19.89 -8.15 7.93
N PRO A 101 -20.43 -7.83 9.12
CA PRO A 101 -21.20 -8.77 9.93
C PRO A 101 -22.54 -9.11 9.25
N PRO A 102 -23.16 -10.26 9.58
CA PRO A 102 -24.34 -10.75 8.86
C PRO A 102 -25.57 -9.83 8.95
N GLU A 103 -25.62 -8.94 9.93
CA GLU A 103 -26.69 -7.96 10.10
C GLU A 103 -26.58 -6.77 9.12
N ILE A 104 -25.42 -6.57 8.50
CA ILE A 104 -25.15 -5.45 7.59
C ILE A 104 -24.72 -6.01 6.24
N THR A 105 -25.40 -5.61 5.18
CA THR A 105 -25.01 -5.98 3.82
C THR A 105 -24.68 -4.74 3.02
N VAL A 106 -23.49 -4.74 2.41
CA VAL A 106 -23.03 -3.62 1.59
C VAL A 106 -23.05 -4.04 0.13
N ALA A 107 -23.65 -3.23 -0.72
CA ALA A 107 -23.77 -3.48 -2.15
C ALA A 107 -23.21 -2.29 -2.95
N PRO A 108 -22.42 -2.51 -4.01
CA PRO A 108 -21.97 -1.44 -4.88
C PRO A 108 -23.14 -0.85 -5.67
N ASN A 109 -23.17 0.47 -5.78
CA ASN A 109 -24.10 1.24 -6.60
C ASN A 109 -23.45 1.52 -7.98
N GLY A 110 -23.09 0.48 -8.70
CA GLY A 110 -22.40 0.58 -10.00
C GLY A 110 -21.18 -0.33 -10.07
N GLU A 111 -20.03 0.23 -10.45
CA GLU A 111 -18.75 -0.47 -10.51
C GLU A 111 -18.13 -0.60 -9.11
N ASP A 112 -17.42 -1.70 -8.86
CA ASP A 112 -16.71 -2.01 -7.60
C ASP A 112 -15.19 -1.83 -7.72
N ARG A 113 -14.77 -1.30 -8.87
CA ARG A 113 -13.39 -1.09 -9.26
C ARG A 113 -13.27 0.26 -9.92
N CYS A 114 -12.10 0.87 -9.79
CA CYS A 114 -11.76 1.97 -10.67
C CYS A 114 -10.27 2.22 -10.74
N LYS A 115 -9.93 3.09 -11.70
CA LYS A 115 -8.58 3.46 -12.05
C LYS A 115 -8.33 4.91 -11.64
N PRO A 116 -7.73 5.19 -10.47
CA PRO A 116 -7.56 6.56 -9.98
C PRO A 116 -6.54 7.31 -10.84
N ASP A 117 -7.06 8.19 -11.69
CA ASP A 117 -6.31 9.26 -12.38
C ASP A 117 -6.44 10.53 -11.53
N LEU A 118 -5.53 10.67 -10.56
CA LEU A 118 -5.61 11.57 -9.38
C LEU A 118 -6.69 11.18 -8.37
N THR A 119 -7.94 11.03 -8.78
CA THR A 119 -9.04 10.66 -7.87
C THR A 119 -10.08 9.80 -8.57
N CYS A 120 -10.65 8.86 -7.82
CA CYS A 120 -11.82 8.09 -8.20
C CYS A 120 -12.77 7.96 -6.99
N THR A 121 -14.09 7.94 -7.25
CA THR A 121 -15.11 7.72 -6.22
C THR A 121 -15.99 6.54 -6.62
N LEU A 122 -16.19 5.61 -5.69
CA LEU A 122 -17.10 4.47 -5.81
C LEU A 122 -18.24 4.63 -4.80
N SER A 123 -19.47 4.35 -5.21
CA SER A 123 -20.65 4.48 -4.35
C SER A 123 -21.15 3.12 -3.88
N TYR A 124 -21.53 3.01 -2.60
CA TYR A 124 -22.06 1.79 -1.99
C TYR A 124 -23.33 2.08 -1.20
N THR A 125 -24.32 1.21 -1.31
CA THR A 125 -25.48 1.17 -0.41
C THR A 125 -25.19 0.23 0.76
N VAL A 126 -25.27 0.76 1.99
CA VAL A 126 -25.23 -0.03 3.22
C VAL A 126 -26.66 -0.33 3.64
N ASN A 127 -27.03 -1.62 3.64
CA ASN A 127 -28.32 -2.10 4.11
C ASN A 127 -28.18 -2.64 5.53
N VAL A 128 -29.00 -2.12 6.42
CA VAL A 128 -28.99 -2.43 7.85
C VAL A 128 -30.18 -3.33 8.15
N GLY A 129 -29.90 -4.57 8.54
CA GLY A 129 -30.89 -5.57 8.92
C GLY A 129 -31.44 -5.34 10.33
N ASN A 130 -31.60 -6.44 11.08
CA ASN A 130 -32.04 -6.38 12.47
C ASN A 130 -30.85 -6.09 13.39
N VAL A 131 -30.56 -4.82 13.61
CA VAL A 131 -29.50 -4.37 14.51
C VAL A 131 -30.02 -4.07 15.91
N VAL A 132 -29.15 -4.24 16.92
CA VAL A 132 -29.38 -3.82 18.31
C VAL A 132 -28.49 -2.61 18.64
N ALA A 133 -28.64 -2.03 19.84
CA ALA A 133 -27.84 -0.89 20.30
C ALA A 133 -26.39 -1.30 20.61
N GLN A 134 -25.65 -1.62 19.56
CA GLN A 134 -24.23 -1.94 19.57
C GLN A 134 -23.57 -1.37 18.32
N ASP A 135 -22.25 -1.38 18.33
CA ASP A 135 -21.43 -0.95 17.20
C ASP A 135 -21.09 -2.18 16.34
N TYR A 136 -21.26 -2.03 15.03
CA TYR A 136 -20.97 -3.03 14.01
C TYR A 136 -19.86 -2.50 13.11
N THR A 137 -18.80 -3.28 12.93
CA THR A 137 -17.63 -2.88 12.15
C THR A 137 -17.72 -3.43 10.73
N VAL A 138 -17.63 -2.55 9.74
CA VAL A 138 -17.52 -2.91 8.32
C VAL A 138 -16.14 -2.48 7.85
N THR A 139 -15.39 -3.42 7.29
CA THR A 139 -14.04 -3.17 6.77
C THR A 139 -14.08 -3.11 5.26
N PHE A 140 -13.60 -1.99 4.71
CA PHE A 140 -13.35 -1.81 3.29
C PHE A 140 -11.86 -2.04 3.04
N THR A 141 -11.52 -2.99 2.17
CA THR A 141 -10.15 -3.26 1.75
C THR A 141 -10.05 -3.09 0.25
N SER A 142 -9.30 -2.09 -0.18
CA SER A 142 -8.95 -1.88 -1.58
C SER A 142 -7.63 -2.57 -1.89
N THR A 143 -7.54 -3.22 -3.05
CA THR A 143 -6.35 -3.92 -3.53
C THR A 143 -6.06 -3.54 -4.98
N SER A 144 -4.83 -3.11 -5.27
CA SER A 144 -4.36 -2.92 -6.66
C SER A 144 -4.19 -4.28 -7.36
N GLU A 145 -4.69 -4.40 -8.59
CA GLU A 145 -4.61 -5.66 -9.35
C GLU A 145 -3.19 -6.01 -9.83
N GLN A 146 -2.31 -5.03 -10.05
CA GLN A 146 -0.97 -5.28 -10.61
C GLN A 146 0.11 -5.30 -9.53
N THR A 147 0.04 -4.40 -8.56
CA THR A 147 1.05 -4.31 -7.48
C THR A 147 0.66 -5.10 -6.23
N SER A 148 -0.58 -5.58 -6.14
CA SER A 148 -1.14 -6.23 -4.94
C SER A 148 -1.05 -5.36 -3.69
N LYS A 149 -1.00 -4.04 -3.85
CA LYS A 149 -0.93 -3.11 -2.73
C LYS A 149 -2.30 -2.87 -2.12
N GLU A 150 -2.38 -3.04 -0.81
CA GLU A 150 -3.64 -3.01 -0.06
C GLU A 150 -3.70 -1.83 0.88
N HIS A 151 -4.90 -1.24 0.96
CA HIS A 151 -5.26 -0.23 1.94
C HIS A 151 -6.62 -0.57 2.54
N SER A 152 -6.80 -0.28 3.82
CA SER A 152 -8.04 -0.60 4.52
C SER A 152 -8.57 0.59 5.30
N SER A 153 -9.90 0.71 5.31
CA SER A 153 -10.62 1.70 6.10
C SER A 153 -11.83 1.06 6.76
N ILE A 154 -12.27 1.65 7.87
CA ILE A 154 -13.28 1.07 8.75
C ILE A 154 -14.48 2.01 8.85
N LEU A 155 -15.66 1.46 8.62
CA LEU A 155 -16.94 2.09 8.91
C LEU A 155 -17.55 1.47 10.17
N THR A 156 -17.90 2.30 11.14
CA THR A 156 -18.59 1.88 12.37
C THR A 156 -20.08 2.22 12.27
N VAL A 157 -20.94 1.21 12.19
CA VAL A 157 -22.40 1.37 12.17
C VAL A 157 -22.97 1.12 13.56
N ARG A 158 -23.56 2.14 14.17
CA ARG A 158 -24.23 2.04 15.48
C ARG A 158 -25.73 1.82 15.28
N GLY A 159 -26.27 0.75 15.85
CA GLY A 159 -27.71 0.47 15.77
C GLY A 159 -28.54 1.42 16.64
N ASP A 160 -29.53 2.08 16.04
CA ASP A 160 -30.50 2.92 16.75
C ASP A 160 -31.76 2.13 17.09
N VAL A 161 -31.85 1.63 18.31
CA VAL A 161 -33.04 0.90 18.81
C VAL A 161 -34.12 1.83 19.35
N SER A 162 -34.18 3.07 18.88
CA SER A 162 -35.29 3.98 19.20
C SER A 162 -36.62 3.24 19.02
N PRO A 163 -37.47 3.17 20.07
CA PRO A 163 -38.70 2.41 20.01
C PRO A 163 -39.57 2.93 18.86
N PRO A 164 -40.30 2.06 18.14
CA PRO A 164 -41.16 2.49 17.05
C PRO A 164 -42.14 3.54 17.59
N GLU A 165 -42.06 4.77 17.08
CA GLU A 165 -43.06 5.78 17.43
C GLU A 165 -44.44 5.25 17.01
N PRO A 166 -45.43 5.24 17.92
CA PRO A 166 -46.78 4.83 17.55
C PRO A 166 -47.35 5.88 16.59
N SER A 167 -47.71 5.44 15.40
CA SER A 167 -48.55 6.18 14.46
C SER A 167 -49.94 6.37 15.07
N GLY A 168 -50.10 7.45 15.83
CA GLY A 168 -51.35 7.83 16.48
C GLY A 168 -51.59 9.33 16.36
N SER A 169 -52.17 9.78 15.26
CA SER A 169 -52.76 11.10 15.18
C SER A 169 -54.07 11.10 15.97
N THR A 170 -54.04 11.65 17.18
CA THR A 170 -55.25 12.15 17.83
C THR A 170 -54.93 13.43 18.60
N SER A 171 -55.56 14.50 18.11
CA SER A 171 -55.62 15.85 18.65
C SER A 171 -56.02 15.88 20.13
N GLY A 172 -55.21 16.54 20.97
CA GLY A 172 -55.56 16.90 22.34
C GLY A 172 -54.53 17.85 22.93
N GLY A 173 -54.89 19.11 23.13
CA GLY A 173 -54.00 20.15 23.65
C GLY A 173 -53.65 20.00 25.13
N GLY A 174 -52.53 20.59 25.52
CA GLY A 174 -52.10 20.73 26.91
C GLY A 174 -50.60 21.01 26.99
N GLY A 175 -50.23 22.18 27.52
CA GLY A 175 -48.84 22.67 27.53
C GLY A 175 -47.89 21.94 28.47
N GLY A 176 -46.60 22.20 28.28
CA GLY A 176 -45.51 21.78 29.17
C GLY A 176 -44.20 21.72 28.39
N GLY A 177 -43.25 22.59 28.74
CA GLY A 177 -41.96 22.71 28.06
C GLY A 177 -41.05 21.48 28.19
N GLY A 178 -40.09 21.38 27.27
CA GLY A 178 -38.98 20.44 27.39
C GLY A 178 -38.39 19.99 26.04
N GLY A 179 -37.32 20.67 25.62
CA GLY A 179 -36.25 20.10 24.79
C GLY A 179 -36.62 19.57 23.41
N SER A 180 -36.55 20.44 22.39
CA SER A 180 -36.41 20.01 21.00
C SER A 180 -35.21 19.05 20.89
N ARG A 181 -35.48 17.76 20.66
CA ARG A 181 -34.49 16.83 20.09
C ARG A 181 -34.21 17.31 18.66
N ARG A 182 -33.31 18.29 18.55
CA ARG A 182 -32.65 18.59 17.27
C ARG A 182 -31.87 17.35 16.87
N PRO A 183 -31.81 16.99 15.58
CA PRO A 183 -30.85 16.01 15.11
C PRO A 183 -29.49 16.40 15.68
N LYS A 184 -28.83 15.48 16.39
CA LYS A 184 -27.44 15.67 16.78
C LYS A 184 -26.66 15.54 15.47
N ILE A 185 -26.57 16.66 14.76
CA ILE A 185 -25.57 16.83 13.72
C ILE A 185 -24.27 16.77 14.50
N ASP A 186 -23.61 15.62 14.45
CA ASP A 186 -22.25 15.53 14.97
C ASP A 186 -21.44 16.60 14.23
N PRO A 187 -20.72 17.47 14.95
CA PRO A 187 -19.94 18.51 14.30
C PRO A 187 -18.94 17.83 13.36
N ALA A 188 -18.67 18.49 12.23
CA ALA A 188 -17.60 18.04 11.33
C ALA A 188 -16.29 17.96 12.13
N GLN A 189 -15.41 17.00 11.80
CA GLN A 189 -14.20 16.73 12.60
C GLN A 189 -13.45 18.02 12.95
N CYS A 190 -13.28 18.91 11.98
CA CYS A 190 -12.62 20.22 12.12
C CYS A 190 -13.34 21.28 12.96
N ASN A 191 -14.38 20.91 13.72
CA ASN A 191 -15.15 21.77 14.63
C ASN A 191 -15.86 20.93 15.72
N ASP A 192 -15.36 19.73 16.01
CA ASP A 192 -15.95 18.82 16.99
C ASP A 192 -15.26 18.85 18.36
N LYS A 193 -14.19 19.67 18.49
CA LYS A 193 -13.37 19.87 19.69
C LYS A 193 -12.56 18.66 20.10
N LYS A 194 -12.32 17.73 19.18
CA LYS A 194 -11.40 16.62 19.35
C LYS A 194 -10.27 16.74 18.34
N ASP A 195 -9.21 16.01 18.62
CA ASP A 195 -8.07 15.83 17.73
C ASP A 195 -8.26 14.44 17.10
N ASN A 196 -8.85 14.41 15.92
CA ASN A 196 -9.30 13.17 15.26
C ASN A 196 -8.18 12.48 14.48
N ASP A 197 -7.10 13.18 14.14
CA ASP A 197 -5.90 12.62 13.51
C ASP A 197 -4.75 12.37 14.51
N LEU A 198 -4.92 12.80 15.76
CA LEU A 198 -4.01 12.64 16.91
C LEU A 198 -2.65 13.33 16.70
N ASP A 199 -2.62 14.44 15.96
CA ASP A 199 -1.40 15.21 15.70
C ASP A 199 -1.11 16.30 16.76
N GLY A 200 -2.00 16.45 17.73
CA GLY A 200 -1.92 17.41 18.82
C GLY A 200 -2.54 18.78 18.51
N LYS A 201 -3.09 18.98 17.31
CA LYS A 201 -3.89 20.14 16.93
C LYS A 201 -5.38 19.79 17.01
N ILE A 202 -6.21 20.79 17.27
CA ILE A 202 -7.65 20.61 17.47
C ILE A 202 -8.37 21.67 16.63
N ASP A 203 -9.21 21.20 15.70
CA ASP A 203 -10.14 21.98 14.87
C ASP A 203 -9.53 23.13 14.05
N TYR A 204 -10.28 23.59 13.04
CA TYR A 204 -9.98 24.84 12.34
C TYR A 204 -10.12 26.06 13.29
N PRO A 205 -9.24 27.09 13.22
CA PRO A 205 -8.10 27.28 12.32
C PRO A 205 -6.76 26.81 12.91
N ASN A 206 -6.78 26.13 14.06
CA ASN A 206 -5.55 25.77 14.77
C ASN A 206 -4.93 24.50 14.20
N ASP A 207 -5.75 23.61 13.64
CA ASP A 207 -5.32 22.48 12.85
C ASP A 207 -5.18 22.83 11.37
N LEU A 208 -4.00 22.51 10.80
CA LEU A 208 -3.65 22.71 9.41
C LEU A 208 -4.18 21.61 8.48
N GLY A 209 -4.61 20.48 9.05
CA GLY A 209 -5.26 19.40 8.31
C GLY A 209 -6.69 19.75 7.92
N CYS A 210 -7.26 20.75 8.62
CA CYS A 210 -8.57 21.30 8.36
C CYS A 210 -8.55 22.46 7.35
N THR A 211 -9.29 22.31 6.26
CA THR A 211 -9.43 23.40 5.27
C THR A 211 -10.44 24.46 5.71
N ASP A 212 -11.51 24.07 6.41
CA ASP A 212 -12.47 24.96 7.07
C ASP A 212 -13.20 24.27 8.25
N SER A 213 -14.00 25.01 9.01
CA SER A 213 -14.72 24.50 10.20
C SER A 213 -15.91 23.58 9.90
N LYS A 214 -16.14 23.22 8.63
CA LYS A 214 -17.14 22.23 8.19
C LYS A 214 -16.48 21.01 7.54
N ASP A 215 -15.16 21.03 7.41
CA ASP A 215 -14.37 19.93 6.91
C ASP A 215 -14.42 18.75 7.89
N ASN A 216 -14.46 17.54 7.33
CA ASN A 216 -14.61 16.29 8.08
C ASN A 216 -13.34 15.44 8.04
N ASN A 217 -12.22 16.04 7.64
CA ASN A 217 -10.90 15.44 7.61
C ASN A 217 -9.88 16.38 8.29
N GLU A 218 -9.24 15.89 9.34
CA GLU A 218 -8.16 16.59 10.07
C GLU A 218 -6.77 16.12 9.62
N VAL A 219 -6.67 15.19 8.68
CA VAL A 219 -5.38 14.58 8.31
C VAL A 219 -4.49 15.57 7.56
N ASN A 220 -3.39 15.96 8.19
CA ASN A 220 -2.30 16.66 7.53
C ASN A 220 -1.61 15.74 6.49
N ILE A 221 -1.58 16.13 5.21
CA ILE A 221 -0.82 15.39 4.18
C ILE A 221 0.70 15.35 4.56
N ASP A 222 1.16 16.30 5.36
CA ASP A 222 2.52 16.35 5.92
C ASP A 222 2.74 15.31 7.03
N SER A 223 1.71 14.86 7.76
CA SER A 223 1.85 13.91 8.87
C SER A 223 1.94 12.45 8.41
N ILE A 224 1.52 12.14 7.16
CA ILE A 224 1.79 10.83 6.52
C ILE A 224 3.30 10.65 6.27
N VAL A 225 4.06 11.74 6.15
CA VAL A 225 5.53 11.71 6.06
C VAL A 225 6.17 11.52 7.45
N THR A 226 5.42 11.62 8.56
CA THR A 226 6.01 11.60 9.91
C THR A 226 5.90 10.24 10.62
N LYS A 227 5.00 9.34 10.20
CA LYS A 227 5.04 7.93 10.65
C LYS A 227 6.01 7.05 9.83
N GLY A 228 6.49 7.55 8.71
CA GLY A 228 7.69 7.05 8.04
C GLY A 228 8.81 8.07 8.19
N ASN A 229 9.62 7.95 9.26
CA ASN A 229 10.71 8.85 9.62
C ASN A 229 11.52 9.39 8.42
N TYR A 230 11.21 10.60 7.95
CA TYR A 230 12.05 11.36 7.02
C TYR A 230 12.14 12.82 7.49
N THR A 231 13.05 13.08 8.43
CA THR A 231 13.51 14.43 8.75
C THR A 231 14.70 14.79 7.85
N PHE A 232 14.55 15.82 7.04
CA PHE A 232 15.63 16.41 6.26
C PHE A 232 16.35 17.46 7.09
N GLY A 233 17.62 17.21 7.42
CA GLY A 233 18.54 18.22 7.95
C GLY A 233 18.73 18.21 9.46
N GLU A 234 19.34 17.16 9.99
CA GLU A 234 20.25 17.31 11.14
C GLU A 234 21.49 16.45 10.87
N GLU A 235 22.64 17.00 11.26
CA GLU A 235 23.97 16.48 11.01
C GLU A 235 24.09 15.04 11.56
N LEU A 236 24.64 14.13 10.74
CA LEU A 236 24.83 12.72 11.07
C LEU A 236 25.65 12.56 12.37
N GLU A 237 24.99 12.33 13.49
CA GLU A 237 25.57 11.46 14.52
C GLU A 237 25.39 10.03 14.01
N GLU A 238 26.51 9.32 13.83
CA GLU A 238 26.55 7.92 13.43
C GLU A 238 25.68 7.09 14.39
N GLU A 239 24.51 6.65 13.92
CA GLU A 239 23.69 5.67 14.63
C GLU A 239 24.47 4.34 14.62
N GLU A 240 25.10 4.07 15.76
CA GLU A 240 25.85 2.87 16.06
C GLU A 240 24.91 1.66 15.86
N THR A 241 25.20 0.86 14.83
CA THR A 241 24.48 -0.38 14.54
C THR A 241 24.37 -1.23 15.82
N PRO A 242 23.18 -1.69 16.24
CA PRO A 242 23.06 -2.48 17.46
C PRO A 242 23.92 -3.74 17.32
N GLU A 243 24.82 -3.95 18.29
CA GLU A 243 25.63 -5.16 18.36
C GLU A 243 24.72 -6.40 18.34
N PRO A 244 25.04 -7.43 17.54
CA PRO A 244 24.22 -8.64 17.46
C PRO A 244 24.18 -9.30 18.84
N THR A 245 22.98 -9.56 19.35
CA THR A 245 22.82 -10.27 20.62
C THR A 245 23.35 -11.70 20.49
N GLU A 246 23.90 -12.24 21.58
CA GLU A 246 24.57 -13.55 21.66
C GLU A 246 23.71 -14.71 21.09
N ASN A 247 22.37 -14.57 21.12
CA ASN A 247 21.43 -15.57 20.63
C ASN A 247 21.14 -15.50 19.11
N ASP A 248 21.33 -14.34 18.47
CA ASP A 248 21.09 -14.18 17.01
C ASP A 248 22.22 -14.78 16.17
N ILE A 249 23.42 -14.87 16.77
CA ILE A 249 24.60 -15.47 16.14
C ILE A 249 24.48 -17.00 16.14
N GLU A 250 23.96 -17.61 17.21
CA GLU A 250 23.82 -19.07 17.31
C GLU A 250 22.84 -19.64 16.28
N ILE A 251 21.68 -19.01 16.06
CA ILE A 251 20.67 -19.50 15.10
C ILE A 251 21.21 -19.45 13.66
N ARG A 252 21.94 -18.39 13.29
CA ARG A 252 22.50 -18.24 11.94
C ARG A 252 23.62 -19.25 11.68
N VAL A 253 24.51 -19.50 12.64
CA VAL A 253 25.61 -20.46 12.48
C VAL A 253 25.11 -21.90 12.43
N VAL A 254 24.11 -22.26 13.24
CA VAL A 254 23.51 -23.61 13.23
C VAL A 254 22.75 -23.87 11.91
N PHE A 255 22.03 -22.88 11.39
CA PHE A 255 21.32 -23.02 10.12
C PHE A 255 22.28 -23.19 8.93
N TRP A 256 23.31 -22.36 8.81
CA TRP A 256 24.24 -22.47 7.68
C TRP A 256 25.16 -23.68 7.76
N SER A 257 25.53 -24.14 8.96
CA SER A 257 26.33 -25.38 9.11
C SER A 257 25.52 -26.64 8.76
N SER A 258 24.23 -26.70 9.12
CA SER A 258 23.36 -27.82 8.76
C SER A 258 23.07 -27.86 7.25
N VAL A 259 22.88 -26.71 6.61
CA VAL A 259 22.75 -26.61 5.14
C VAL A 259 24.04 -27.06 4.44
N LEU A 260 25.21 -26.66 4.93
CA LEU A 260 26.50 -27.07 4.35
C LEU A 260 26.71 -28.59 4.40
N ILE A 261 26.37 -29.23 5.52
CA ILE A 261 26.50 -30.69 5.69
C ILE A 261 25.58 -31.44 4.72
N LEU A 262 24.34 -30.96 4.53
CA LEU A 262 23.40 -31.54 3.57
C LEU A 262 23.92 -31.44 2.13
N VAL A 263 24.46 -30.29 1.74
CA VAL A 263 25.02 -30.08 0.39
C VAL A 263 26.21 -31.00 0.15
N ILE A 264 27.13 -31.12 1.12
CA ILE A 264 28.27 -32.05 1.04
C ILE A 264 27.78 -33.50 0.90
N GLY A 265 26.76 -33.90 1.66
CA GLY A 265 26.16 -35.23 1.58
C GLY A 265 25.60 -35.55 0.18
N ILE A 266 24.89 -34.60 -0.43
CA ILE A 266 24.35 -34.75 -1.79
C ILE A 266 25.48 -34.89 -2.82
N ILE A 267 26.56 -34.10 -2.68
CA ILE A 267 27.71 -34.17 -3.58
C ILE A 267 28.42 -35.53 -3.48
N VAL A 268 28.65 -36.04 -2.27
CA VAL A 268 29.30 -37.35 -2.06
C VAL A 268 28.46 -38.49 -2.64
N MET A 269 27.14 -38.46 -2.41
CA MET A 269 26.21 -39.43 -3.03
C MET A 269 26.23 -39.34 -4.55
N GLY A 270 26.25 -38.13 -5.12
CA GLY A 270 26.37 -37.91 -6.56
C GLY A 270 27.66 -38.52 -7.14
N ILE A 271 28.81 -38.35 -6.47
CA ILE A 271 30.08 -38.96 -6.88
C ILE A 271 30.01 -40.49 -6.83
N PHE A 272 29.38 -41.05 -5.80
CA PHE A 272 29.25 -42.49 -5.65
C PHE A 272 28.37 -43.11 -6.76
N ILE A 273 27.24 -42.47 -7.06
CA ILE A 273 26.36 -42.85 -8.17
C ILE A 273 27.10 -42.76 -9.51
N LEU A 274 27.87 -41.69 -9.74
CA LEU A 274 28.67 -41.55 -10.96
C LEU A 274 29.77 -42.61 -11.10
N ARG A 275 30.39 -43.03 -9.98
CA ARG A 275 31.35 -44.14 -9.98
C ARG A 275 30.68 -45.46 -10.30
N TYR A 276 29.54 -45.75 -9.67
CA TYR A 276 28.77 -46.97 -9.90
C TYR A 276 28.35 -47.10 -11.38
N LEU A 277 27.79 -46.02 -11.96
CA LEU A 277 27.40 -46.01 -13.37
C LEU A 277 28.58 -46.13 -14.34
N ARG A 278 29.79 -45.72 -13.93
CA ARG A 278 31.01 -45.84 -14.75
C ARG A 278 31.51 -47.28 -14.80
N GLU A 279 31.41 -48.02 -13.69
CA GLU A 279 31.77 -49.44 -13.64
C GLU A 279 30.83 -50.29 -14.51
N GLU A 280 29.54 -50.00 -14.48
CA GLU A 280 28.55 -50.71 -15.31
C GLU A 280 28.77 -50.48 -16.82
N LYS A 281 29.09 -49.23 -17.22
CA LYS A 281 29.48 -48.93 -18.61
C LYS A 281 30.83 -49.56 -19.01
N GLY A 282 31.73 -49.74 -18.05
CA GLY A 282 33.01 -50.43 -18.25
C GLY A 282 32.83 -51.92 -18.52
N LEU A 283 31.93 -52.59 -17.79
CA LEU A 283 31.60 -54.00 -18.02
C LEU A 283 30.94 -54.24 -19.37
N ASN A 284 30.00 -53.38 -19.79
CA ASN A 284 29.31 -53.54 -21.08
C ASN A 284 30.28 -53.46 -22.27
N LYS A 285 31.34 -52.64 -22.18
CA LYS A 285 32.39 -52.61 -23.20
C LYS A 285 33.25 -53.87 -23.24
N LEU A 286 33.46 -54.54 -22.11
CA LEU A 286 34.23 -55.80 -22.06
C LEU A 286 33.42 -56.99 -22.59
N ILE A 287 32.11 -57.01 -22.33
CA ILE A 287 31.21 -58.04 -22.88
C ILE A 287 31.16 -57.98 -24.41
N ASP A 288 31.06 -56.78 -24.99
CA ASP A 288 31.05 -56.57 -26.45
C ASP A 288 32.39 -56.99 -27.12
N VAL A 289 33.52 -56.78 -26.44
CA VAL A 289 34.84 -57.25 -26.92
C VAL A 289 34.96 -58.79 -26.85
N ILE A 290 34.43 -59.43 -25.81
CA ILE A 290 34.43 -60.89 -25.68
C ILE A 290 33.52 -61.53 -26.75
N GLU A 291 32.33 -60.99 -26.99
CA GLU A 291 31.39 -61.46 -28.01
C GLU A 291 31.98 -61.36 -29.43
N LYS A 292 32.72 -60.28 -29.70
CA LYS A 292 33.42 -60.07 -30.97
C LYS A 292 34.64 -60.99 -31.17
N SER A 293 35.29 -61.41 -30.08
CA SER A 293 36.42 -62.36 -30.14
C SER A 293 35.97 -63.81 -30.41
N ASN A 294 34.79 -64.20 -29.91
CA ASN A 294 34.22 -65.54 -30.14
C ASN A 294 33.63 -65.73 -31.55
N THR A 295 33.32 -64.64 -32.26
CA THR A 295 32.78 -64.67 -33.63
C THR A 295 33.87 -64.64 -34.72
N SER A 296 35.12 -64.34 -34.38
CA SER A 296 36.27 -64.37 -35.32
C SER A 296 37.06 -65.70 -35.32
N GLY A 297 36.66 -66.66 -34.49
CA GLY A 297 37.34 -67.96 -34.33
C GLY A 297 36.61 -69.16 -34.96
N ALA A 298 35.57 -68.93 -35.78
CA ALA A 298 34.82 -69.96 -36.50
C ALA A 298 34.97 -69.78 -38.02
#